data_AF-A0A508AM27-F1
#
_entry.id   AF-A0A508AM27-F1
#
_cell.length_a   1.000
_cell.length_b   1.000
_cell.length_c   1.000
_cell.angle_alpha   90.00
_cell.angle_beta   90.00
_cell.angle_gamma   90.00
#
_symmetry.space_group_name_H-M   'P 1'
#
loop_
_entity.id
_entity.type
_entity.pdbx_description
1 polymer ?
#
loop_
_entity_poly.entity_id
_entity_poly.type
_entity_poly.pdbx_seq_one_letter_code
_entity_poly.pdbx_strand_id
1 'polypeptide(L)'
;MWAFAELGLDAGADVRAVKRAYAARLKTTRPDTDPEGFQRLHAAYQAALAAAQADAPARGPATPPGVEPSPPPPPPTSSTDAPAEVIDDTDEPALEAFDADAFLAGCIEQLVRGEPGDVRRWLEAQPALWSLQLKGQLGYWLLNQLHERSPPVAEENLDALLAFFDLDHVLSGVDPDALMHLRSRLGFRRDLQPGRERALGRRIFPGRPAHDRHAPALRMMRQLRRPLRWAQVLAFAVPSRRSLEMRHMVLALDDGDLDSLGDVIDLRQARFWLAAGDASRQSTPRRLVALARCLVAAACMGAVSGLVHWLTGDLPGRATLAPAAGFGAATFGYALVGLYVAWEAWVAVAGYFNWQSAADDVPTPRPMLRLFWVPLLAALAWLLSLLPAPHDALAMSAGSLAALTGLVRCFRRAGLRLNFRGWRLILLIPFLKGLAGLAAIAIAASGKALGLGLAGTGLLLWSVDAWRQRASWWPMLRVRLPWRASAEPGR
;
A
#
# COMPACT_ATOMS: atom_id res chain seq x y z
N MET A 1 -44.57 18.11 3.83
CA MET A 1 -45.65 18.08 4.83
C MET A 1 -45.91 16.68 5.39
N TRP A 2 -45.97 15.62 4.58
CA TRP A 2 -46.21 14.25 5.08
C TRP A 2 -45.23 13.78 6.18
N ALA A 3 -43.97 14.18 6.10
CA ALA A 3 -42.92 13.81 7.06
C ALA A 3 -43.14 14.33 8.50
N PHE A 4 -43.66 15.56 8.66
CA PHE A 4 -43.96 16.11 9.99
C PHE A 4 -45.22 15.48 10.58
N ALA A 5 -46.24 15.21 9.75
CA ALA A 5 -47.46 14.51 10.17
C ALA A 5 -47.17 13.08 10.65
N GLU A 6 -46.27 12.36 9.97
CA GLU A 6 -45.83 11.01 10.35
C GLU A 6 -44.99 11.00 11.65
N LEU A 7 -44.50 12.16 12.11
CA LEU A 7 -43.87 12.34 13.42
C LEU A 7 -44.83 12.92 14.48
N GLY A 8 -46.05 13.28 14.09
CA GLY A 8 -47.02 13.96 14.95
C GLY A 8 -46.66 15.42 15.26
N LEU A 9 -45.94 16.08 14.35
CA LEU A 9 -45.47 17.46 14.47
C LEU A 9 -46.18 18.38 13.48
N ASP A 10 -46.27 19.67 13.83
CA ASP A 10 -46.79 20.71 12.95
C ASP A 10 -45.77 21.11 11.87
N ALA A 11 -46.25 21.64 10.75
CA ALA A 11 -45.40 22.06 9.63
C ALA A 11 -44.57 23.29 10.03
N GLY A 12 -43.26 23.09 10.24
CA GLY A 12 -42.34 24.14 10.73
C GLY A 12 -41.69 23.84 12.08
N ALA A 13 -41.85 22.62 12.61
CA ALA A 13 -41.17 22.19 13.83
C ALA A 13 -39.64 22.29 13.71
N ASP A 14 -39.00 22.82 14.76
CA ASP A 14 -37.55 23.00 14.80
C ASP A 14 -36.79 21.67 14.87
N VAL A 15 -35.49 21.72 14.57
CA VAL A 15 -34.61 20.54 14.54
C VAL A 15 -34.63 19.77 15.86
N ARG A 16 -34.80 20.46 17.00
CA ARG A 16 -34.89 19.85 18.33
C ARG A 16 -36.21 19.10 18.53
N ALA A 17 -37.34 19.65 18.09
CA ALA A 17 -38.64 18.99 18.13
C ALA A 17 -38.68 17.74 17.25
N VAL A 18 -38.11 17.79 16.04
CA VAL A 18 -38.02 16.63 15.12
C VAL A 18 -37.25 15.47 15.76
N LYS A 19 -36.07 15.73 16.35
CA LYS A 19 -35.27 14.70 17.03
C LYS A 19 -35.98 14.10 18.25
N ARG A 20 -36.67 14.93 19.04
CA ARG A 20 -37.41 14.47 20.22
C ARG A 20 -38.61 13.59 19.86
N ALA A 21 -39.36 13.95 18.80
CA ALA A 21 -40.49 13.16 18.33
C ALA A 21 -40.06 11.80 17.76
N TYR A 22 -38.95 11.77 17.02
CA TYR A 22 -38.36 10.52 16.52
C TYR A 22 -37.94 9.60 17.67
N ALA A 23 -37.27 10.13 18.70
CA ALA A 23 -36.86 9.35 19.87
C ALA A 23 -38.04 8.79 20.68
N ALA A 24 -39.16 9.51 20.74
CA ALA A 24 -40.38 9.03 21.41
C ALA A 24 -41.04 7.87 20.63
N ARG A 25 -41.15 7.97 19.29
CA ARG A 25 -41.73 6.91 18.45
C ARG A 25 -40.80 5.71 18.26
N LEU A 26 -39.49 5.90 18.27
CA LEU A 26 -38.52 4.81 18.17
C LEU A 26 -38.62 3.83 19.37
N LYS A 27 -39.05 4.31 20.55
CA LYS A 27 -39.27 3.45 21.72
C LYS A 27 -40.45 2.48 21.54
N THR A 28 -41.39 2.81 20.67
CA THR A 28 -42.58 2.01 20.39
C THR A 28 -42.43 1.16 19.13
N THR A 29 -41.71 1.64 18.11
CA THR A 29 -41.42 0.90 16.87
C THR A 29 -40.08 0.19 16.97
N ARG A 30 -40.06 -1.02 17.56
CA ARG A 30 -38.85 -1.85 17.62
C ARG A 30 -38.58 -2.52 16.25
N PRO A 31 -37.35 -2.45 15.71
CA PRO A 31 -37.00 -3.04 14.40
C PRO A 31 -37.28 -4.54 14.28
N ASP A 32 -37.24 -5.26 15.41
CA ASP A 32 -37.43 -6.72 15.45
C ASP A 32 -38.90 -7.14 15.29
N THR A 33 -39.85 -6.20 15.47
CA THR A 33 -41.29 -6.49 15.47
C THR A 33 -42.01 -5.86 14.27
N ASP A 34 -41.52 -4.72 13.76
CA ASP A 34 -42.08 -4.06 12.57
C ASP A 34 -40.96 -3.36 11.74
N PRO A 35 -40.28 -4.11 10.85
CA PRO A 35 -39.22 -3.56 10.03
C PRO A 35 -39.72 -2.52 9.01
N GLU A 36 -40.94 -2.67 8.49
CA GLU A 36 -41.53 -1.70 7.56
C GLU A 36 -41.94 -0.40 8.27
N GLY A 37 -42.49 -0.50 9.49
CA GLY A 37 -42.79 0.66 10.34
C GLY A 37 -41.54 1.44 10.72
N PHE A 38 -40.43 0.76 11.02
CA PHE A 38 -39.15 1.42 11.27
C PHE A 38 -38.63 2.17 10.03
N GLN A 39 -38.71 1.56 8.85
CA GLN A 39 -38.29 2.22 7.61
C GLN A 39 -39.13 3.47 7.29
N ARG A 40 -40.45 3.39 7.46
CA ARG A 40 -41.36 4.54 7.28
C ARG A 40 -41.04 5.67 8.27
N LEU A 41 -40.85 5.33 9.54
CA LEU A 41 -40.49 6.29 10.59
C LEU A 41 -39.14 6.96 10.33
N HIS A 42 -38.15 6.18 9.89
CA HIS A 42 -36.81 6.68 9.58
C HIS A 42 -36.80 7.59 8.34
N ALA A 43 -37.55 7.23 7.29
CA ALA A 43 -37.71 8.05 6.09
C ALA A 43 -38.41 9.39 6.41
N ALA A 44 -39.45 9.37 7.25
CA ALA A 44 -40.12 10.57 7.73
C ALA A 44 -39.20 11.46 8.57
N TYR A 45 -38.38 10.89 9.45
CA TYR A 45 -37.37 11.62 10.22
C TYR A 45 -36.35 12.35 9.32
N GLN A 46 -35.77 11.65 8.34
CA GLN A 46 -34.79 12.26 7.44
C GLN A 46 -35.41 13.40 6.61
N ALA A 47 -36.62 13.21 6.09
CA ALA A 47 -37.33 14.22 5.32
C ALA A 47 -37.72 15.45 6.16
N ALA A 48 -38.15 15.25 7.42
CA ALA A 48 -38.47 16.36 8.32
C ALA A 48 -37.22 17.12 8.79
N LEU A 49 -36.11 16.41 9.03
CA LEU A 49 -34.83 17.02 9.41
C LEU A 49 -34.27 17.91 8.29
N ALA A 50 -34.32 17.43 7.04
CA ALA A 50 -33.87 18.20 5.88
C ALA A 50 -34.72 19.47 5.68
N ALA A 51 -36.05 19.38 5.86
CA ALA A 51 -36.94 20.53 5.78
C ALA A 51 -36.69 21.54 6.92
N ALA A 52 -36.55 21.07 8.16
CA ALA A 52 -36.27 21.94 9.32
C ALA A 52 -34.88 22.63 9.26
N GLN A 53 -33.92 22.03 8.55
CA GLN A 53 -32.61 22.64 8.27
C GLN A 53 -32.66 23.63 7.10
N ALA A 54 -33.53 23.42 6.13
CA ALA A 54 -33.74 24.34 5.00
C ALA A 54 -34.51 25.61 5.41
N ASP A 55 -35.44 25.49 6.38
CA ASP A 55 -36.21 26.62 6.93
C ASP A 55 -35.45 27.41 8.01
N ALA A 56 -34.26 26.95 8.43
CA ALA A 56 -33.41 27.71 9.34
C ALA A 56 -32.81 28.93 8.59
N PRO A 57 -33.16 30.18 8.95
CA PRO A 57 -32.62 31.35 8.27
C PRO A 57 -31.10 31.37 8.42
N ALA A 58 -30.40 31.45 7.29
CA ALA A 58 -28.94 31.55 7.21
C ALA A 58 -28.44 32.72 8.07
N ARG A 59 -28.01 32.42 9.30
CA ARG A 59 -27.39 33.39 10.20
C ARG A 59 -25.89 33.31 10.02
N GLY A 60 -25.35 34.28 9.28
CA GLY A 60 -23.92 34.62 9.28
C GLY A 60 -23.44 35.08 10.66
N PRO A 61 -22.12 35.26 10.85
CA PRO A 61 -21.48 35.30 12.16
C PRO A 61 -21.92 36.54 12.95
N ALA A 62 -22.53 36.34 14.13
CA ALA A 62 -23.02 37.41 14.97
C ALA A 62 -21.98 37.80 16.04
N THR A 63 -21.34 38.94 15.82
CA THR A 63 -20.80 39.85 16.84
C THR A 63 -21.95 40.34 17.75
N PRO A 64 -21.79 40.47 19.08
CA PRO A 64 -22.82 41.09 19.93
C PRO A 64 -22.64 42.62 20.05
N PRO A 65 -23.68 43.43 19.81
CA PRO A 65 -23.67 44.87 20.09
C PRO A 65 -24.53 45.27 21.31
N GLY A 66 -24.03 46.28 22.04
CA GLY A 66 -24.82 47.45 22.49
C GLY A 66 -25.80 47.30 23.66
N VAL A 67 -25.37 47.78 24.83
CA VAL A 67 -26.19 48.06 26.03
C VAL A 67 -26.68 49.51 26.01
N GLU A 68 -27.97 49.74 26.34
CA GLU A 68 -28.55 50.80 27.23
C GLU A 68 -30.01 51.18 26.86
N PRO A 69 -30.82 51.79 27.76
CA PRO A 69 -30.91 51.64 29.23
C PRO A 69 -32.39 51.57 29.76
N SER A 70 -32.57 51.17 31.03
CA SER A 70 -33.77 51.50 31.83
C SER A 70 -33.48 51.56 33.34
N PRO A 71 -34.26 52.31 34.15
CA PRO A 71 -33.82 53.01 35.38
C PRO A 71 -33.93 52.17 36.69
N PRO A 72 -33.43 52.70 37.83
CA PRO A 72 -33.02 51.91 39.00
C PRO A 72 -34.11 51.75 40.08
N PRO A 73 -33.99 50.75 40.99
CA PRO A 73 -34.73 50.72 42.25
C PRO A 73 -33.94 51.34 43.42
N PRO A 74 -34.60 51.97 44.42
CA PRO A 74 -33.96 52.41 45.66
C PRO A 74 -33.86 51.28 46.72
N PRO A 75 -32.97 51.39 47.73
CA PRO A 75 -32.71 50.40 48.78
C PRO A 75 -33.45 50.76 50.11
N PRO A 76 -33.09 50.19 51.28
CA PRO A 76 -33.49 48.87 51.79
C PRO A 76 -34.24 48.98 53.14
N THR A 77 -34.94 47.93 53.57
CA THR A 77 -35.27 47.76 55.00
C THR A 77 -34.76 46.42 55.51
N SER A 78 -33.67 46.53 56.25
CA SER A 78 -33.11 45.56 57.17
C SER A 78 -34.10 45.19 58.27
N SER A 79 -34.09 43.93 58.71
CA SER A 79 -33.61 43.53 60.05
C SER A 79 -34.35 42.31 60.62
N THR A 80 -33.54 41.47 61.31
CA THR A 80 -33.91 40.59 62.45
C THR A 80 -34.48 39.22 62.03
N ASP A 81 -34.00 38.06 62.45
CA ASP A 81 -33.14 37.67 63.58
C ASP A 81 -32.56 36.24 63.37
N ALA A 82 -31.33 36.02 63.86
CA ALA A 82 -30.77 34.78 64.42
C ALA A 82 -30.63 33.48 63.55
N PRO A 83 -29.70 32.56 63.89
CA PRO A 83 -28.56 32.25 63.02
C PRO A 83 -28.50 30.78 62.60
N ALA A 84 -28.42 30.51 61.30
CA ALA A 84 -27.92 29.23 60.79
C ALA A 84 -26.43 29.41 60.48
N GLU A 85 -25.61 28.63 61.21
CA GLU A 85 -24.23 28.26 60.92
C GLU A 85 -23.67 28.77 59.59
N VAL A 86 -22.69 29.66 59.71
CA VAL A 86 -21.69 29.90 58.67
C VAL A 86 -20.95 28.58 58.46
N ILE A 87 -21.35 27.81 57.45
CA ILE A 87 -20.43 26.93 56.75
C ILE A 87 -19.78 27.83 55.71
N ASP A 88 -18.54 28.16 56.04
CA ASP A 88 -17.55 28.81 55.21
C ASP A 88 -17.58 28.23 53.79
N ASP A 89 -18.01 29.06 52.82
CA ASP A 89 -18.03 28.78 51.38
C ASP A 89 -16.60 28.91 50.82
N THR A 90 -15.65 28.27 51.50
CA THR A 90 -14.24 28.21 51.12
C THR A 90 -13.85 26.75 51.00
N ASP A 91 -14.39 26.07 49.99
CA ASP A 91 -13.83 24.84 49.42
C ASP A 91 -14.52 24.53 48.06
N GLU A 92 -14.41 25.43 47.09
CA GLU A 92 -14.17 24.93 45.73
C GLU A 92 -12.71 24.50 45.73
N PRO A 93 -12.39 23.19 45.77
CA PRO A 93 -11.03 22.79 45.56
C PRO A 93 -10.70 23.30 44.16
N ALA A 94 -9.69 24.17 44.09
CA ALA A 94 -8.98 24.43 42.86
C ALA A 94 -8.71 23.04 42.26
N LEU A 95 -9.44 22.70 41.19
CA LEU A 95 -9.17 21.53 40.38
C LEU A 95 -7.69 21.67 40.03
N GLU A 96 -6.86 20.88 40.71
CA GLU A 96 -5.44 20.75 40.41
C GLU A 96 -5.33 20.69 38.89
N ALA A 97 -4.50 21.56 38.31
CA ALA A 97 -4.36 21.67 36.86
C ALA A 97 -4.20 20.26 36.29
N PHE A 98 -5.23 19.77 35.58
CA PHE A 98 -5.28 18.39 35.13
C PHE A 98 -4.06 18.12 34.24
N ASP A 99 -3.14 17.29 34.72
CA ASP A 99 -1.94 16.92 33.99
C ASP A 99 -2.29 15.85 32.95
N ALA A 100 -2.59 16.32 31.74
CA ALA A 100 -2.94 15.48 30.62
C ALA A 100 -1.79 14.52 30.22
N ASP A 101 -0.53 14.94 30.36
CA ASP A 101 0.62 14.12 29.98
C ASP A 101 0.85 12.99 30.99
N ALA A 102 0.75 13.29 32.30
CA ALA A 102 0.81 12.27 33.34
C ALA A 102 -0.35 11.27 33.23
N PHE A 103 -1.57 11.75 32.97
CA PHE A 103 -2.74 10.90 32.73
C PHE A 103 -2.51 9.99 31.51
N LEU A 104 -2.04 10.53 30.39
CA LEU A 104 -1.77 9.75 29.18
C LEU A 104 -0.69 8.69 29.39
N ALA A 105 0.40 9.05 30.07
CA ALA A 105 1.47 8.11 30.39
C ALA A 105 0.96 6.94 31.24
N GLY A 106 0.19 7.24 32.31
CA GLY A 106 -0.42 6.23 33.17
C GLY A 106 -1.45 5.37 32.42
N CYS A 107 -2.26 5.98 31.55
CA CYS A 107 -3.25 5.25 30.76
C CYS A 107 -2.57 4.29 29.76
N ILE A 108 -1.55 4.75 29.04
CA ILE A 108 -0.77 3.90 28.12
C ILE A 108 -0.10 2.75 28.89
N GLU A 109 0.45 3.01 30.07
CA GLU A 109 1.05 1.96 30.88
C GLU A 109 0.05 0.85 31.22
N GLN A 110 -1.16 1.22 31.66
CA GLN A 110 -2.21 0.24 31.95
C GLN A 110 -2.70 -0.49 30.70
N LEU A 111 -2.85 0.22 29.58
CA LEU A 111 -3.25 -0.39 28.30
C LEU A 111 -2.22 -1.40 27.78
N VAL A 112 -0.93 -1.19 28.04
CA VAL A 112 0.15 -2.07 27.59
C VAL A 112 0.35 -3.26 28.54
N ARG A 113 0.29 -3.04 29.86
CA ARG A 113 0.64 -4.05 30.88
C ARG A 113 -0.55 -4.74 31.53
N GLY A 114 -1.66 -4.04 31.72
CA GLY A 114 -2.81 -4.51 32.48
C GLY A 114 -3.74 -5.44 31.69
N GLU A 115 -4.67 -6.07 32.40
CA GLU A 115 -5.81 -6.76 31.81
C GLU A 115 -6.99 -5.78 31.59
N PRO A 116 -8.00 -6.14 30.76
CA PRO A 116 -9.13 -5.27 30.48
C PRO A 116 -9.85 -4.75 31.74
N GLY A 117 -9.91 -5.58 32.79
CA GLY A 117 -10.48 -5.21 34.08
C GLY A 117 -9.63 -4.22 34.89
N ASP A 118 -8.30 -4.28 34.76
CA ASP A 118 -7.39 -3.32 35.41
C ASP A 118 -7.49 -1.95 34.78
N VAL A 119 -7.54 -1.90 33.44
CA VAL A 119 -7.72 -0.65 32.68
C VAL A 119 -8.99 0.06 33.14
N ARG A 120 -10.10 -0.67 33.22
CA ARG A 120 -11.38 -0.10 33.68
C ARG A 120 -11.31 0.39 35.12
N ARG A 121 -10.78 -0.41 36.05
CA ARG A 121 -10.62 -0.01 37.46
C ARG A 121 -9.76 1.24 37.61
N TRP A 122 -8.68 1.33 36.84
CA TRP A 122 -7.81 2.49 36.85
C TRP A 122 -8.51 3.74 36.30
N LEU A 123 -9.27 3.62 35.21
CA LEU A 123 -10.06 4.73 34.65
C LEU A 123 -11.15 5.23 35.63
N GLU A 124 -11.84 4.32 36.32
CA GLU A 124 -12.86 4.67 37.33
C GLU A 124 -12.28 5.41 38.54
N ALA A 125 -11.00 5.15 38.87
CA ALA A 125 -10.30 5.78 39.99
C ALA A 125 -9.81 7.22 39.70
N GLN A 126 -9.90 7.71 38.46
CA GLN A 126 -9.38 9.03 38.09
C GLN A 126 -10.41 10.15 38.37
N PRO A 127 -10.10 11.12 39.25
CA PRO A 127 -11.02 12.22 39.59
C PRO A 127 -11.44 13.06 38.38
N ALA A 128 -10.54 13.23 37.40
CA ALA A 128 -10.79 13.99 36.18
C ALA A 128 -11.90 13.40 35.30
N LEU A 129 -12.20 12.10 35.42
CA LEU A 129 -13.19 11.42 34.61
C LEU A 129 -14.60 11.45 35.24
N TRP A 130 -14.77 12.07 36.41
CA TRP A 130 -16.08 12.25 37.05
C TRP A 130 -16.94 13.34 36.37
N SER A 131 -16.31 14.30 35.68
CA SER A 131 -17.03 15.28 34.86
C SER A 131 -17.44 14.69 33.52
N LEU A 132 -18.75 14.64 33.24
CA LEU A 132 -19.31 14.05 32.02
C LEU A 132 -18.80 14.75 30.74
N GLN A 133 -18.66 16.08 30.79
CA GLN A 133 -18.19 16.88 29.64
C GLN A 133 -16.69 16.66 29.39
N LEU A 134 -15.89 16.61 30.46
CA LEU A 134 -14.45 16.36 30.36
C LEU A 134 -14.16 14.93 29.90
N LYS A 135 -14.94 13.95 30.37
CA LYS A 135 -14.85 12.54 29.95
C LYS A 135 -15.01 12.37 28.44
N GLY A 136 -16.00 13.04 27.83
CA GLY A 136 -16.20 12.98 26.39
C GLY A 136 -15.01 13.54 25.60
N GLN A 137 -14.52 14.73 25.97
CA GLN A 137 -13.38 15.38 25.30
C GLN A 137 -12.08 14.57 25.47
N LEU A 138 -11.84 14.03 26.66
CA LEU A 138 -10.67 13.20 26.94
C LEU A 138 -10.68 11.90 26.13
N GLY A 139 -11.85 11.30 25.90
CA GLY A 139 -11.97 10.10 25.07
C GLY A 139 -11.45 10.30 23.65
N TYR A 140 -11.90 11.36 22.94
CA TYR A 140 -11.41 11.66 21.59
C TYR A 140 -9.94 12.06 21.58
N TRP A 141 -9.52 12.87 22.53
CA TRP A 141 -8.12 13.29 22.65
C TRP A 141 -7.20 12.07 22.84
N LEU A 142 -7.60 11.13 23.70
CA LEU A 142 -6.87 9.90 23.96
C LEU A 142 -6.82 8.99 22.72
N LEU A 143 -7.91 8.87 21.96
CA LEU A 143 -7.90 8.14 20.69
C LEU A 143 -6.92 8.76 19.69
N ASN A 144 -6.89 10.08 19.58
CA ASN A 144 -5.92 10.75 18.71
C ASN A 144 -4.48 10.50 19.18
N GLN A 145 -4.22 10.56 20.50
CA GLN A 145 -2.90 10.25 21.05
C GLN A 145 -2.50 8.77 20.84
N LEU A 146 -3.44 7.83 20.93
CA LEU A 146 -3.21 6.42 20.62
C LEU A 146 -2.93 6.22 19.12
N HIS A 147 -3.59 6.98 18.25
CA HIS A 147 -3.32 6.96 16.81
C HIS A 147 -1.90 7.48 16.51
N GLU A 148 -1.56 8.66 17.01
CA GLU A 148 -0.25 9.31 16.80
C GLU A 148 0.91 8.50 17.38
N ARG A 149 0.82 8.07 18.64
CA ARG A 149 1.90 7.35 19.34
C ARG A 149 1.93 5.87 19.02
N SER A 150 0.79 5.30 18.62
CA SER A 150 0.62 3.89 18.29
C SER A 150 1.23 2.92 19.33
N PRO A 151 0.88 2.97 20.63
CA PRO A 151 1.49 2.06 21.61
C PRO A 151 1.11 0.57 21.37
N PRO A 152 1.91 -0.40 21.87
CA PRO A 152 1.66 -1.83 21.70
C PRO A 152 0.53 -2.34 22.62
N VAL A 153 -0.71 -1.94 22.34
CA VAL A 153 -1.91 -2.20 23.17
C VAL A 153 -2.63 -3.47 22.71
N ALA A 154 -3.23 -4.21 23.65
CA ALA A 154 -4.12 -5.34 23.33
C ALA A 154 -5.40 -4.85 22.67
N GLU A 155 -5.94 -5.61 21.71
CA GLU A 155 -7.26 -5.31 21.15
C GLU A 155 -8.33 -5.30 22.25
N GLU A 156 -8.24 -6.21 23.20
CA GLU A 156 -9.18 -6.32 24.33
C GLU A 156 -9.08 -5.13 25.31
N ASN A 157 -7.88 -4.59 25.50
CA ASN A 157 -7.65 -3.44 26.37
C ASN A 157 -8.15 -2.14 25.71
N LEU A 158 -7.99 -2.03 24.38
CA LEU A 158 -8.59 -0.94 23.62
C LEU A 158 -10.12 -1.01 23.67
N ASP A 159 -10.71 -2.20 23.52
CA ASP A 159 -12.17 -2.36 23.60
C ASP A 159 -12.71 -1.94 24.97
N ALA A 160 -12.01 -2.30 26.06
CA ALA A 160 -12.37 -1.87 27.41
C ALA A 160 -12.33 -0.35 27.58
N LEU A 161 -11.35 0.31 26.94
CA LEU A 161 -11.25 1.77 26.92
C LEU A 161 -12.38 2.40 26.12
N LEU A 162 -12.65 1.89 24.91
CA LEU A 162 -13.73 2.39 24.05
C LEU A 162 -15.09 2.25 24.74
N ALA A 163 -15.35 1.10 25.36
CA ALA A 163 -16.57 0.86 26.13
C ALA A 163 -16.69 1.80 27.35
N PHE A 164 -15.58 2.14 28.02
CA PHE A 164 -15.62 3.08 29.14
C PHE A 164 -16.00 4.51 28.71
N PHE A 165 -15.52 4.95 27.55
CA PHE A 165 -15.82 6.28 26.98
C PHE A 165 -17.08 6.31 26.12
N ASP A 166 -17.78 5.19 25.95
CA ASP A 166 -18.95 5.05 25.06
C ASP A 166 -18.61 5.44 23.60
N LEU A 167 -17.46 4.96 23.11
CA LEU A 167 -16.92 5.22 21.77
C LEU A 167 -16.94 3.98 20.87
N ASP A 168 -17.52 2.87 21.34
CA ASP A 168 -17.61 1.58 20.65
C ASP A 168 -18.85 1.44 19.74
N HIS A 169 -19.76 2.42 19.78
CA HIS A 169 -21.00 2.40 19.02
C HIS A 169 -21.02 3.44 17.88
N VAL A 170 -21.82 3.19 16.84
CA VAL A 170 -21.86 3.96 15.58
C VAL A 170 -22.31 5.43 15.78
N LEU A 171 -23.05 5.72 16.85
CA LEU A 171 -23.52 7.08 17.16
C LEU A 171 -22.48 7.95 17.89
N SER A 172 -21.32 7.39 18.25
CA SER A 172 -20.23 8.14 18.88
C SER A 172 -19.67 9.21 17.94
N GLY A 173 -19.86 9.10 16.61
CA GLY A 173 -19.29 10.05 15.65
C GLY A 173 -17.81 9.81 15.35
N VAL A 174 -17.21 8.75 15.90
CA VAL A 174 -15.94 8.19 15.44
C VAL A 174 -16.19 7.36 14.19
N ASP A 175 -15.35 7.52 13.16
CA ASP A 175 -15.40 6.70 11.95
C ASP A 175 -15.12 5.22 12.28
N PRO A 176 -16.08 4.29 12.03
CA PRO A 176 -15.90 2.87 12.33
C PRO A 176 -14.71 2.23 11.61
N ASP A 177 -14.42 2.66 10.38
CA ASP A 177 -13.31 2.12 9.60
C ASP A 177 -11.97 2.56 10.20
N ALA A 178 -11.84 3.85 10.54
CA ALA A 178 -10.66 4.37 11.23
C ALA A 178 -10.42 3.67 12.57
N LEU A 179 -11.49 3.35 13.32
CA LEU A 179 -11.40 2.64 14.58
C LEU A 179 -10.93 1.19 14.40
N MET A 180 -11.44 0.50 13.38
CA MET A 180 -11.00 -0.85 13.02
C MET A 180 -9.53 -0.89 12.59
N HIS A 181 -9.09 0.12 11.83
CA HIS A 181 -7.68 0.30 11.46
C HIS A 181 -6.80 0.56 12.69
N LEU A 182 -7.22 1.43 13.60
CA LEU A 182 -6.49 1.70 14.85
C LEU A 182 -6.36 0.43 15.70
N ARG A 183 -7.46 -0.31 15.90
CA ARG A 183 -7.46 -1.59 16.63
C ARG A 183 -6.47 -2.58 16.03
N SER A 184 -6.56 -2.76 14.71
CA SER A 184 -5.67 -3.63 13.96
C SER A 184 -4.20 -3.23 14.14
N ARG A 185 -3.88 -1.94 14.05
CA ARG A 185 -2.52 -1.40 14.14
C ARG A 185 -1.92 -1.52 15.55
N LEU A 186 -2.67 -1.20 16.61
CA LEU A 186 -2.20 -1.34 17.99
C LEU A 186 -1.95 -2.81 18.36
N GLY A 187 -2.91 -3.69 18.05
CA GLY A 187 -2.75 -5.14 18.24
C GLY A 187 -1.58 -5.70 17.46
N PHE A 188 -1.34 -5.19 16.24
CA PHE A 188 -0.20 -5.56 15.44
C PHE A 188 1.14 -5.15 16.07
N ARG A 189 1.23 -3.91 16.58
CA ARG A 189 2.44 -3.43 17.28
C ARG A 189 2.72 -4.20 18.55
N ARG A 190 1.69 -4.70 19.23
CA ARG A 190 1.84 -5.65 20.33
C ARG A 190 2.41 -7.00 19.86
N ASP A 191 1.92 -7.55 18.76
CA ASP A 191 2.45 -8.80 18.18
C ASP A 191 3.90 -8.68 17.70
N LEU A 192 4.33 -7.47 17.32
CA LEU A 192 5.70 -7.16 16.96
C LEU A 192 6.67 -7.07 18.15
N GLN A 193 6.21 -7.17 19.41
CA GLN A 193 7.10 -7.17 20.58
C GLN A 193 7.94 -8.45 20.67
N PRO A 194 9.17 -8.40 21.21
CA PRO A 194 9.99 -9.60 21.43
C PRO A 194 9.24 -10.60 22.33
N GLY A 195 9.25 -11.89 21.95
CA GLY A 195 8.55 -12.96 22.70
C GLY A 195 7.11 -13.24 22.26
N ARG A 196 6.51 -12.42 21.37
CA ARG A 196 5.16 -12.63 20.82
C ARG A 196 5.15 -13.18 19.40
N GLU A 197 6.23 -13.82 18.94
CA GLU A 197 6.39 -14.24 17.54
C GLU A 197 5.41 -15.34 17.11
N ARG A 198 4.83 -16.08 18.07
CA ARG A 198 3.74 -17.03 17.81
C ARG A 198 2.47 -16.30 17.37
N ALA A 199 2.13 -15.18 18.02
CA ALA A 199 0.95 -14.38 17.66
C ALA A 199 1.13 -13.75 16.28
N LEU A 200 2.30 -13.14 16.05
CA LEU A 200 2.69 -12.61 14.75
C LEU A 200 2.64 -13.66 13.63
N GLY A 201 3.16 -14.86 13.87
CA GLY A 201 3.13 -15.95 12.89
C GLY A 201 1.71 -16.39 12.53
N ARG A 202 0.75 -16.33 13.46
CA ARG A 202 -0.67 -16.62 13.17
C ARG A 202 -1.27 -15.57 12.24
N ARG A 203 -0.96 -14.30 12.45
CA ARG A 203 -1.48 -13.18 11.67
C ARG A 203 -0.91 -13.11 10.26
N ILE A 204 0.40 -13.35 10.10
CA ILE A 204 1.08 -13.26 8.81
C ILE A 204 0.91 -14.54 7.95
N PHE A 205 0.81 -15.71 8.58
CA PHE A 205 0.72 -17.00 7.87
C PHE A 205 -0.52 -17.80 8.29
N PRO A 206 -1.74 -17.31 7.97
CA PRO A 206 -2.98 -17.96 8.41
C PRO A 206 -3.15 -19.39 7.88
N GLY A 207 -2.62 -19.69 6.68
CA GLY A 207 -2.76 -20.99 6.01
C GLY A 207 -1.70 -22.07 6.33
N ARG A 208 -0.68 -21.79 7.15
CA ARG A 208 0.32 -22.81 7.57
C ARG A 208 -0.15 -23.54 8.83
N PRO A 209 0.27 -24.77 9.14
CA PRO A 209 -0.05 -25.38 10.44
C PRO A 209 0.70 -24.68 11.59
N ALA A 210 0.15 -24.68 12.80
CA ALA A 210 0.63 -23.84 13.92
C ALA A 210 2.11 -24.05 14.28
N HIS A 211 2.60 -25.29 14.22
CA HIS A 211 4.00 -25.63 14.48
C HIS A 211 4.98 -25.05 13.44
N ASP A 212 4.53 -24.86 12.20
CA ASP A 212 5.36 -24.36 11.09
C ASP A 212 5.36 -22.83 10.94
N ARG A 213 4.49 -22.12 11.67
CA ARG A 213 4.37 -20.65 11.59
C ARG A 213 5.48 -19.92 12.35
N HIS A 214 5.90 -20.48 13.49
CA HIS A 214 6.76 -19.78 14.45
C HIS A 214 8.19 -19.58 13.93
N ALA A 215 8.85 -20.66 13.48
CA ALA A 215 10.24 -20.62 13.03
C ALA A 215 10.50 -19.64 11.85
N PRO A 216 9.66 -19.56 10.80
CA PRO A 216 9.84 -18.54 9.77
C PRO A 216 9.59 -17.12 10.29
N ALA A 217 8.51 -16.88 11.03
CA ALA A 217 8.20 -15.54 11.58
C ALA A 217 9.35 -14.99 12.45
N LEU A 218 9.87 -15.81 13.37
CA LEU A 218 10.99 -15.48 14.24
C LEU A 218 12.26 -15.16 13.44
N ARG A 219 12.62 -15.98 12.43
CA ARG A 219 13.80 -15.74 11.59
C ARG A 219 13.70 -14.46 10.79
N MET A 220 12.53 -14.19 10.24
CA MET A 220 12.28 -13.03 9.39
C MET A 220 12.22 -11.73 10.21
N MET A 221 11.60 -11.77 11.40
CA MET A 221 11.66 -10.67 12.37
C MET A 221 13.07 -10.37 12.85
N ARG A 222 13.84 -11.41 13.22
CA ARG A 222 15.26 -11.23 13.56
C ARG A 222 16.05 -10.61 12.42
N GLN A 223 15.69 -10.91 11.18
CA GLN A 223 16.30 -10.27 10.03
C GLN A 223 15.92 -8.79 10.00
N LEU A 224 14.63 -8.45 10.00
CA LEU A 224 14.07 -7.08 9.88
C LEU A 224 14.45 -6.10 11.01
N ARG A 225 14.76 -6.62 12.20
CA ARG A 225 15.24 -5.80 13.33
C ARG A 225 16.72 -5.47 13.27
N ARG A 226 17.49 -6.11 12.40
CA ARG A 226 18.95 -5.90 12.31
C ARG A 226 19.26 -4.80 11.29
N PRO A 227 20.30 -3.98 11.54
CA PRO A 227 20.69 -2.97 10.57
C PRO A 227 21.05 -3.60 9.23
N LEU A 228 20.73 -2.90 8.14
CA LEU A 228 21.00 -3.38 6.78
C LEU A 228 22.52 -3.60 6.57
N ARG A 229 22.94 -4.88 6.56
CA ARG A 229 24.28 -5.31 6.15
C ARG A 229 24.19 -6.20 4.91
N TRP A 230 24.86 -5.79 3.83
CA TRP A 230 24.79 -6.46 2.53
C TRP A 230 25.12 -7.94 2.59
N ALA A 231 26.23 -8.33 3.24
CA ALA A 231 26.63 -9.74 3.34
C ALA A 231 25.55 -10.60 4.03
N GLN A 232 24.99 -10.12 5.13
CA GLN A 232 23.94 -10.82 5.88
C GLN A 232 22.66 -10.98 5.06
N VAL A 233 22.22 -9.91 4.41
CA VAL A 233 20.99 -9.87 3.61
C VAL A 233 21.10 -10.76 2.39
N LEU A 234 22.24 -10.71 1.68
CA LEU A 234 22.48 -11.54 0.50
C LEU A 234 22.60 -13.01 0.87
N ALA A 235 23.33 -13.35 1.95
CA ALA A 235 23.39 -14.72 2.47
C ALA A 235 22.01 -15.25 2.87
N PHE A 236 21.19 -14.40 3.50
CA PHE A 236 19.81 -14.77 3.84
C PHE A 236 18.94 -14.98 2.59
N ALA A 237 19.17 -14.23 1.51
CA ALA A 237 18.41 -14.27 0.27
C ALA A 237 18.77 -15.44 -0.68
N VAL A 238 19.83 -16.21 -0.38
CA VAL A 238 20.32 -17.31 -1.23
C VAL A 238 19.20 -18.32 -1.55
N PRO A 239 18.41 -18.82 -0.58
CA PRO A 239 17.26 -19.67 -0.89
C PRO A 239 16.21 -18.92 -1.72
N SER A 240 15.80 -19.51 -2.84
CA SER A 240 14.94 -18.86 -3.85
C SER A 240 13.60 -18.36 -3.32
N ARG A 241 13.00 -19.09 -2.36
CA ARG A 241 11.69 -18.74 -1.79
C ARG A 241 11.73 -17.59 -0.79
N ARG A 242 12.87 -17.31 -0.13
CA ARG A 242 12.94 -16.37 1.00
C ARG A 242 12.68 -14.92 0.61
N SER A 243 13.13 -14.48 -0.57
CA SER A 243 12.87 -13.11 -1.03
C SER A 243 11.38 -12.83 -1.22
N LEU A 244 10.62 -13.84 -1.68
CA LEU A 244 9.17 -13.72 -1.85
C LEU A 244 8.45 -13.78 -0.50
N GLU A 245 8.85 -14.70 0.39
CA GLU A 245 8.30 -14.77 1.74
C GLU A 245 8.53 -13.46 2.51
N MET A 246 9.73 -12.87 2.44
CA MET A 246 10.03 -11.58 3.08
C MET A 246 9.16 -10.46 2.51
N ARG A 247 8.95 -10.41 1.19
CA ARG A 247 8.04 -9.41 0.61
C ARG A 247 6.62 -9.58 1.11
N HIS A 248 6.07 -10.80 1.10
CA HIS A 248 4.72 -11.04 1.61
C HIS A 248 4.61 -10.69 3.09
N MET A 249 5.63 -11.02 3.88
CA MET A 249 5.67 -10.62 5.28
C MET A 249 5.65 -9.10 5.41
N VAL A 250 6.53 -8.38 4.71
CA VAL A 250 6.63 -6.92 4.80
C VAL A 250 5.35 -6.24 4.31
N LEU A 251 4.70 -6.76 3.27
CA LEU A 251 3.37 -6.28 2.83
C LEU A 251 2.26 -6.59 3.82
N ALA A 252 2.40 -7.67 4.59
CA ALA A 252 1.49 -8.01 5.68
C ALA A 252 1.79 -7.23 6.98
N LEU A 253 2.87 -6.41 7.01
CA LEU A 253 3.11 -5.49 8.11
C LEU A 253 2.30 -4.21 7.85
N ASP A 254 1.33 -3.91 8.72
CA ASP A 254 0.54 -2.67 8.77
C ASP A 254 -0.01 -2.19 7.41
N ASP A 255 -0.60 -3.10 6.63
CA ASP A 255 -1.14 -2.85 5.27
C ASP A 255 -0.16 -2.13 4.30
N GLY A 256 1.15 -2.21 4.57
CA GLY A 256 2.20 -1.57 3.78
C GLY A 256 2.59 -0.16 4.23
N ASP A 257 2.01 0.38 5.31
CA ASP A 257 2.50 1.59 5.98
C ASP A 257 3.76 1.24 6.78
N LEU A 258 4.91 1.28 6.10
CA LEU A 258 6.19 1.01 6.76
C LEU A 258 6.65 2.17 7.63
N ASP A 259 6.22 3.40 7.34
CA ASP A 259 6.76 4.58 8.01
C ASP A 259 6.28 4.64 9.48
N SER A 260 5.11 4.08 9.78
CA SER A 260 4.60 3.87 11.15
C SER A 260 5.40 2.88 12.00
N LEU A 261 6.20 2.01 11.37
CA LEU A 261 6.91 0.90 12.01
C LEU A 261 8.41 1.18 12.24
N GLY A 262 8.89 2.37 11.86
CA GLY A 262 10.32 2.69 11.81
C GLY A 262 11.08 2.62 13.15
N ASP A 263 10.37 2.57 14.27
CA ASP A 263 10.93 2.38 15.61
C ASP A 263 11.18 0.89 15.95
N VAL A 264 10.42 -0.03 15.34
CA VAL A 264 10.51 -1.48 15.62
C VAL A 264 11.34 -2.22 14.56
N ILE A 265 11.32 -1.76 13.31
CA ILE A 265 12.00 -2.41 12.18
C ILE A 265 12.95 -1.44 11.45
N ASP A 266 14.02 -1.97 10.88
CA ASP A 266 14.87 -1.20 9.98
C ASP A 266 14.14 -0.98 8.63
N LEU A 267 13.71 0.27 8.40
CA LEU A 267 13.00 0.67 7.19
C LEU A 267 13.81 0.42 5.90
N ARG A 268 15.14 0.56 5.95
CA ARG A 268 16.00 0.32 4.78
C ARG A 268 15.95 -1.16 4.40
N GLN A 269 15.90 -2.02 5.40
CA GLN A 269 15.78 -3.45 5.19
C GLN A 269 14.39 -3.88 4.72
N ALA A 270 13.33 -3.33 5.30
CA ALA A 270 11.97 -3.58 4.83
C ALA A 270 11.81 -3.18 3.34
N ARG A 271 12.28 -1.97 2.99
CA ARG A 271 12.28 -1.46 1.60
C ARG A 271 13.14 -2.32 0.67
N PHE A 272 14.30 -2.82 1.13
CA PHE A 272 15.11 -3.78 0.37
C PHE A 272 14.31 -5.04 0.02
N TRP A 273 13.61 -5.65 0.97
CA TRP A 273 12.87 -6.90 0.75
C TRP A 273 11.64 -6.71 -0.13
N LEU A 274 10.92 -5.59 0.01
CA LEU A 274 9.86 -5.21 -0.92
C LEU A 274 10.37 -5.15 -2.36
N ALA A 275 11.52 -4.50 -2.56
CA ALA A 275 12.15 -4.34 -3.86
C ALA A 275 12.75 -5.65 -4.40
N ALA A 276 13.36 -6.47 -3.55
CA ALA A 276 14.00 -7.73 -3.94
C ALA A 276 12.97 -8.82 -4.32
N GLY A 277 11.82 -8.83 -3.66
CA GLY A 277 10.72 -9.75 -3.93
C GLY A 277 9.77 -9.30 -5.05
N ASP A 278 9.89 -8.07 -5.56
CA ASP A 278 9.02 -7.58 -6.64
C ASP A 278 9.34 -8.26 -7.96
N ALA A 279 8.42 -9.11 -8.43
CA ALA A 279 8.55 -9.79 -9.72
C ALA A 279 8.36 -8.85 -10.92
N SER A 280 7.61 -7.76 -10.73
CA SER A 280 7.13 -6.87 -11.81
C SER A 280 8.12 -5.75 -12.16
N ARG A 281 8.91 -5.30 -11.18
CA ARG A 281 9.88 -4.22 -11.33
C ARG A 281 11.31 -4.75 -11.14
N GLN A 282 12.25 -4.16 -11.88
CA GLN A 282 13.67 -4.47 -11.73
C GLN A 282 14.32 -3.47 -10.79
N SER A 283 14.59 -3.93 -9.58
CA SER A 283 15.26 -3.14 -8.56
C SER A 283 16.73 -3.57 -8.45
N THR A 284 17.60 -2.64 -8.06
CA THR A 284 19.01 -2.97 -7.72
C THR A 284 19.11 -4.09 -6.68
N PRO A 285 18.29 -4.12 -5.60
CA PRO A 285 18.19 -5.26 -4.68
C PRO A 285 18.01 -6.61 -5.36
N ARG A 286 17.13 -6.72 -6.36
CA ARG A 286 16.84 -7.98 -7.03
C ARG A 286 18.02 -8.50 -7.86
N ARG A 287 18.74 -7.60 -8.55
CA ARG A 287 19.97 -7.93 -9.30
C ARG A 287 21.06 -8.45 -8.36
N LEU A 288 21.25 -7.79 -7.23
CA LEU A 288 22.23 -8.22 -6.23
C LEU A 288 21.92 -9.60 -5.64
N VAL A 289 20.65 -9.91 -5.37
CA VAL A 289 20.22 -11.24 -4.91
C VAL A 289 20.47 -12.31 -5.99
N ALA A 290 20.17 -12.01 -7.26
CA ALA A 290 20.44 -12.93 -8.36
C ALA A 290 21.94 -13.21 -8.52
N LEU A 291 22.77 -12.17 -8.49
CA LEU A 291 24.23 -12.28 -8.55
C LEU A 291 24.77 -13.13 -7.39
N ALA A 292 24.31 -12.87 -6.16
CA ALA A 292 24.72 -13.64 -4.99
C ALA A 292 24.37 -15.13 -5.11
N ARG A 293 23.20 -15.48 -5.64
CA ARG A 293 22.80 -16.87 -5.89
C ARG A 293 23.71 -17.55 -6.90
N CYS A 294 24.10 -16.85 -7.96
CA CYS A 294 25.02 -17.38 -8.97
C CYS A 294 26.43 -17.59 -8.41
N LEU A 295 26.93 -16.66 -7.59
CA LEU A 295 28.22 -16.82 -6.91
C LEU A 295 28.22 -18.01 -5.95
N VAL A 296 27.16 -18.19 -5.16
CA VAL A 296 27.05 -19.34 -4.26
C VAL A 296 26.94 -20.65 -5.03
N ALA A 297 26.14 -20.70 -6.10
CA ALA A 297 26.05 -21.89 -6.96
C ALA A 297 27.41 -22.25 -7.59
N ALA A 298 28.16 -21.24 -8.06
CA ALA A 298 29.50 -21.44 -8.60
C ALA A 298 30.48 -21.94 -7.53
N ALA A 299 30.43 -21.39 -6.30
CA ALA A 299 31.24 -21.83 -5.19
C ALA A 299 30.93 -23.28 -4.75
N CYS A 300 29.65 -23.64 -4.65
CA CYS A 300 29.23 -25.02 -4.36
C CYS A 300 29.72 -25.99 -5.43
N MET A 301 29.61 -25.62 -6.71
CA MET A 301 30.09 -26.46 -7.81
C MET A 301 31.62 -26.60 -7.81
N GLY A 302 32.34 -25.51 -7.53
CA GLY A 302 33.80 -25.53 -7.35
C GLY A 302 34.21 -26.45 -6.20
N ALA A 303 33.50 -26.41 -5.08
CA ALA A 303 33.74 -27.30 -3.93
C ALA A 303 33.46 -28.78 -4.27
N VAL A 304 32.35 -29.08 -4.96
CA VAL A 304 32.05 -30.44 -5.43
C VAL A 304 33.13 -30.93 -6.40
N SER A 305 33.55 -30.09 -7.33
CA SER A 305 34.60 -30.43 -8.29
C SER A 305 35.95 -30.68 -7.62
N GLY A 306 36.31 -29.86 -6.63
CA GLY A 306 37.49 -30.07 -5.79
C GLY A 306 37.41 -31.34 -4.96
N LEU A 307 36.24 -31.67 -4.40
CA LEU A 307 36.01 -32.91 -3.66
C LEU A 307 36.14 -34.14 -4.57
N VAL A 308 35.57 -34.08 -5.78
CA VAL A 308 35.71 -35.15 -6.78
C VAL A 308 37.18 -35.32 -7.17
N HIS A 309 37.91 -34.23 -7.37
CA HIS A 309 39.34 -34.28 -7.65
C HIS A 309 40.14 -34.92 -6.49
N TRP A 310 39.80 -34.59 -5.25
CA TRP A 310 40.41 -35.17 -4.06
C TRP A 310 40.10 -36.67 -3.93
N LEU A 311 38.83 -37.07 -4.05
CA LEU A 311 38.39 -38.48 -3.96
C LEU A 311 38.96 -39.37 -5.08
N THR A 312 39.20 -38.81 -6.27
CA THR A 312 39.77 -39.54 -7.41
C THR A 312 41.30 -39.54 -7.41
N GLY A 313 41.93 -38.92 -6.40
CA GLY A 313 43.37 -38.72 -6.33
C GLY A 313 44.21 -40.00 -6.35
N ASP A 314 43.69 -41.09 -5.79
CA ASP A 314 44.40 -42.37 -5.63
C ASP A 314 43.97 -43.45 -6.65
N LEU A 315 43.08 -43.11 -7.59
CA LEU A 315 42.57 -44.07 -8.57
C LEU A 315 43.55 -44.26 -9.75
N PRO A 316 43.83 -45.50 -10.17
CA PRO A 316 44.55 -45.77 -11.42
C PRO A 316 43.70 -45.24 -12.60
N GLY A 317 44.27 -44.35 -13.42
CA GLY A 317 43.55 -43.63 -14.49
C GLY A 317 43.36 -42.13 -14.24
N ARG A 318 43.93 -41.56 -13.17
CA ARG A 318 43.87 -40.12 -12.84
C ARG A 318 44.24 -39.18 -14.00
N ALA A 319 45.22 -39.54 -14.82
CA ALA A 319 45.69 -38.69 -15.92
C ALA A 319 44.60 -38.41 -16.97
N THR A 320 43.60 -39.29 -17.12
CA THR A 320 42.47 -39.10 -18.04
C THR A 320 41.26 -38.45 -17.35
N LEU A 321 41.05 -38.69 -16.05
CA LEU A 321 39.90 -38.18 -15.29
C LEU A 321 40.10 -36.76 -14.73
N ALA A 322 41.32 -36.39 -14.34
CA ALA A 322 41.62 -35.06 -13.77
C ALA A 322 41.34 -33.89 -14.73
N PRO A 323 41.75 -33.91 -16.02
CA PRO A 323 41.40 -32.85 -16.96
C PRO A 323 39.89 -32.83 -17.27
N ALA A 324 39.22 -33.98 -17.30
CA ALA A 324 37.77 -34.06 -17.51
C ALA A 324 36.98 -33.44 -16.35
N ALA A 325 37.39 -33.67 -15.10
CA ALA A 325 36.77 -33.07 -13.92
C ALA A 325 37.01 -31.55 -13.84
N GLY A 326 38.22 -31.09 -14.14
CA GLY A 326 38.55 -29.65 -14.20
C GLY A 326 37.80 -28.92 -15.32
N PHE A 327 37.68 -29.55 -16.50
CA PHE A 327 36.91 -29.03 -17.62
C PHE A 327 35.41 -28.97 -17.30
N GLY A 328 34.87 -29.99 -16.62
CA GLY A 328 33.49 -29.98 -16.10
C GLY A 328 33.22 -28.83 -15.14
N ALA A 329 34.11 -28.59 -14.18
CA ALA A 329 33.98 -27.47 -13.23
C ALA A 329 33.97 -26.10 -13.92
N ALA A 330 34.91 -25.88 -14.85
CA ALA A 330 35.02 -24.64 -15.60
C ALA A 330 33.81 -24.41 -16.51
N THR A 331 33.39 -25.43 -17.28
CA THR A 331 32.22 -25.35 -18.18
C THR A 331 30.92 -25.08 -17.42
N PHE A 332 30.72 -25.69 -16.25
CA PHE A 332 29.56 -25.38 -15.40
C PHE A 332 29.62 -23.99 -14.77
N GLY A 333 30.80 -23.51 -14.36
CA GLY A 333 30.99 -22.13 -13.92
C GLY A 333 30.59 -21.12 -15.00
N TYR A 334 31.07 -21.33 -16.23
CA TYR A 334 30.65 -20.54 -17.40
C TYR A 334 29.16 -20.70 -17.72
N ALA A 335 28.57 -21.88 -17.53
CA ALA A 335 27.14 -22.09 -17.73
C ALA A 335 26.28 -21.32 -16.71
N LEU A 336 26.71 -21.22 -15.44
CA LEU A 336 26.01 -20.44 -14.42
C LEU A 336 26.10 -18.93 -14.68
N VAL A 337 27.28 -18.45 -15.09
CA VAL A 337 27.45 -17.05 -15.55
C VAL A 337 26.61 -16.80 -16.80
N GLY A 338 26.61 -17.74 -17.75
CA GLY A 338 25.78 -17.69 -18.95
C GLY A 338 24.29 -17.65 -18.62
N LEU A 339 23.83 -18.45 -17.66
CA LEU A 339 22.44 -18.43 -17.18
C LEU A 339 22.09 -17.11 -16.49
N TYR A 340 23.00 -16.54 -15.70
CA TYR A 340 22.84 -15.22 -15.10
C TYR A 340 22.74 -14.12 -16.16
N VAL A 341 23.65 -14.11 -17.13
CA VAL A 341 23.65 -13.15 -18.24
C VAL A 341 22.39 -13.31 -19.09
N ALA A 342 21.98 -14.55 -19.39
CA ALA A 342 20.73 -14.83 -20.10
C ALA A 342 19.51 -14.38 -19.29
N TRP A 343 19.52 -14.56 -17.97
CA TRP A 343 18.49 -14.06 -17.07
C TRP A 343 18.44 -12.52 -17.07
N GLU A 344 19.57 -11.84 -16.88
CA GLU A 344 19.66 -10.37 -16.95
C GLU A 344 19.22 -9.84 -18.33
N ALA A 345 19.60 -10.51 -19.41
CA ALA A 345 19.17 -10.18 -20.76
C ALA A 345 17.65 -10.38 -20.93
N TRP A 346 17.10 -11.51 -20.49
CA TRP A 346 15.66 -11.77 -20.50
C TRP A 346 14.89 -10.72 -19.69
N VAL A 347 15.43 -10.38 -18.52
CA VAL A 347 14.88 -9.38 -17.63
C VAL A 347 14.89 -8.02 -18.31
N ALA A 348 16.01 -7.56 -18.88
CA ALA A 348 16.09 -6.32 -19.65
C ALA A 348 15.07 -6.29 -20.81
N VAL A 349 14.94 -7.39 -21.56
CA VAL A 349 13.96 -7.55 -22.64
C VAL A 349 12.53 -7.45 -22.12
N ALA A 350 12.21 -8.12 -21.01
CA ALA A 350 10.88 -8.05 -20.39
C ALA A 350 10.56 -6.65 -19.86
N GLY A 351 11.54 -5.97 -19.25
CA GLY A 351 11.42 -4.58 -18.78
C GLY A 351 11.19 -3.61 -19.92
N TYR A 352 11.91 -3.78 -21.03
CA TYR A 352 11.72 -3.01 -22.27
C TYR A 352 10.29 -3.14 -22.82
N PHE A 353 9.77 -4.37 -22.94
CA PHE A 353 8.40 -4.58 -23.40
C PHE A 353 7.36 -4.05 -22.40
N ASN A 354 7.60 -4.17 -21.09
CA ASN A 354 6.72 -3.59 -20.07
C ASN A 354 6.68 -2.06 -20.18
N TRP A 355 7.83 -1.40 -20.36
CA TRP A 355 7.89 0.05 -20.57
C TRP A 355 7.16 0.49 -21.84
N GLN A 356 7.33 -0.24 -22.95
CA GLN A 356 6.65 0.04 -24.22
C GLN A 356 5.14 -0.22 -24.20
N SER A 357 4.68 -1.17 -23.37
CA SER A 357 3.26 -1.55 -23.25
C SER A 357 2.55 -0.98 -22.03
N ALA A 358 3.24 -0.18 -21.21
CA ALA A 358 2.68 0.43 -20.01
C ALA A 358 1.41 1.22 -20.33
N ALA A 359 0.44 1.17 -19.42
CA ALA A 359 -0.78 1.95 -19.54
C ALA A 359 -0.47 3.46 -19.48
N ASP A 360 -1.34 4.26 -20.11
CA ASP A 360 -1.09 5.68 -20.33
C ASP A 360 -1.33 6.54 -19.07
N ASP A 361 -1.99 5.99 -18.06
CA ASP A 361 -2.20 6.56 -16.71
C ASP A 361 -0.93 6.46 -15.83
N VAL A 362 -0.01 5.56 -16.16
CA VAL A 362 1.24 5.41 -15.41
C VAL A 362 2.26 6.44 -15.91
N PRO A 363 2.71 7.38 -15.06
CA PRO A 363 3.77 8.31 -15.43
C PRO A 363 5.05 7.52 -15.75
N THR A 364 5.49 7.57 -17.02
CA THR A 364 6.70 6.89 -17.47
C THR A 364 7.80 7.90 -17.79
N PRO A 365 9.07 7.57 -17.52
CA PRO A 365 10.18 8.42 -17.92
C PRO A 365 10.26 8.47 -19.45
N ARG A 366 10.44 9.69 -19.98
CA ARG A 366 10.60 9.99 -21.42
C ARG A 366 9.42 9.48 -22.29
N PRO A 367 8.21 10.04 -22.12
CA PRO A 367 7.02 9.62 -22.87
C PRO A 367 7.19 9.78 -24.38
N MET A 368 7.87 10.84 -24.85
CA MET A 368 8.13 11.04 -26.28
C MET A 368 9.01 9.94 -26.88
N LEU A 369 10.06 9.52 -26.15
CA LEU A 369 10.91 8.41 -26.60
C LEU A 369 10.09 7.13 -26.70
N ARG A 370 9.18 6.87 -25.74
CA ARG A 370 8.25 5.73 -25.77
C ARG A 370 7.34 5.76 -27.01
N LEU A 371 6.82 6.93 -27.41
CA LEU A 371 5.97 7.05 -28.59
C LEU A 371 6.73 6.75 -29.88
N PHE A 372 7.85 7.44 -30.08
CA PHE A 372 8.55 7.46 -31.36
C PHE A 372 9.61 6.36 -31.50
N TRP A 373 9.77 5.50 -30.49
CA TRP A 373 10.75 4.41 -30.53
C TRP A 373 10.56 3.45 -31.71
N VAL A 374 9.32 3.02 -31.98
CA VAL A 374 9.05 2.10 -33.10
C VAL A 374 9.30 2.77 -34.45
N PRO A 375 8.83 4.01 -34.71
CA PRO A 375 9.25 4.78 -35.88
C PRO A 375 10.76 4.96 -36.01
N LEU A 376 11.46 5.21 -34.90
CA LEU A 376 12.91 5.39 -34.90
C LEU A 376 13.66 4.10 -35.24
N LEU A 377 13.20 2.95 -34.73
CA LEU A 377 13.74 1.63 -35.11
C LEU A 377 13.48 1.31 -36.58
N ALA A 378 12.31 1.68 -37.11
CA ALA A 378 12.00 1.49 -38.52
C ALA A 378 12.83 2.40 -39.43
N ALA A 379 13.03 3.66 -39.03
CA ALA A 379 13.93 4.59 -39.73
C ALA A 379 15.39 4.11 -39.70
N LEU A 380 15.83 3.56 -38.56
CA LEU A 380 17.16 2.95 -38.43
C LEU A 380 17.30 1.72 -39.34
N ALA A 381 16.30 0.84 -39.39
CA ALA A 381 16.28 -0.30 -40.29
C ALA A 381 16.36 0.12 -41.76
N TRP A 382 15.61 1.16 -42.14
CA TRP A 382 15.67 1.76 -43.47
C TRP A 382 17.05 2.34 -43.78
N LEU A 383 17.61 3.15 -42.87
CA LEU A 383 18.92 3.76 -43.05
C LEU A 383 20.03 2.71 -43.18
N LEU A 384 20.00 1.65 -42.36
CA LEU A 384 20.96 0.54 -42.44
C LEU A 384 20.84 -0.25 -43.75
N SER A 385 19.65 -0.33 -44.34
CA SER A 385 19.44 -1.02 -45.63
C SER A 385 20.08 -0.30 -46.83
N LEU A 386 20.35 1.01 -46.67
CA LEU A 386 21.05 1.82 -47.68
C LEU A 386 22.56 1.54 -47.71
N LEU A 387 23.13 0.96 -46.64
CA LEU A 387 24.55 0.62 -46.59
C LEU A 387 24.84 -0.75 -47.27
N PRO A 388 26.08 -0.98 -47.75
CA PRO A 388 26.53 -2.29 -48.24
C PRO A 388 26.68 -3.31 -47.10
N ALA A 389 26.85 -4.60 -47.43
CA ALA A 389 27.16 -5.64 -46.43
C ALA A 389 28.37 -5.23 -45.56
N PRO A 390 28.36 -5.48 -44.23
CA PRO A 390 27.50 -6.42 -43.48
C PRO A 390 26.25 -5.80 -42.81
N HIS A 391 25.83 -4.60 -43.19
CA HIS A 391 24.76 -3.86 -42.51
C HIS A 391 23.35 -4.47 -42.69
N ASP A 392 23.18 -5.40 -43.63
CA ASP A 392 21.91 -6.08 -43.90
C ASP A 392 21.38 -6.85 -42.69
N ALA A 393 22.26 -7.53 -41.95
CA ALA A 393 21.89 -8.24 -40.73
C ALA A 393 21.44 -7.29 -39.61
N LEU A 394 22.04 -6.09 -39.54
CA LEU A 394 21.68 -5.06 -38.58
C LEU A 394 20.33 -4.43 -38.94
N ALA A 395 20.08 -4.17 -40.23
CA ALA A 395 18.79 -3.67 -40.73
C ALA A 395 17.65 -4.65 -40.41
N MET A 396 17.89 -5.95 -40.60
CA MET A 396 16.92 -6.99 -40.24
C MET A 396 16.65 -7.07 -38.74
N SER A 397 17.70 -6.95 -37.92
CA SER A 397 17.57 -6.97 -36.46
C SER A 397 16.73 -5.78 -35.96
N ALA A 398 17.00 -4.58 -36.49
CA ALA A 398 16.23 -3.38 -36.19
C ALA A 398 14.76 -3.50 -36.65
N GLY A 399 14.52 -3.98 -37.88
CA GLY A 399 13.18 -4.21 -38.41
C GLY A 399 12.38 -5.25 -37.63
N SER A 400 13.03 -6.35 -37.24
CA SER A 400 12.41 -7.40 -36.39
C SER A 400 12.04 -6.86 -35.02
N LEU A 401 12.90 -6.04 -34.41
CA LEU A 401 12.62 -5.40 -33.13
C LEU A 401 11.44 -4.41 -33.25
N ALA A 402 11.35 -3.65 -34.35
CA ALA A 402 10.22 -2.76 -34.62
C ALA A 402 8.90 -3.54 -34.79
N ALA A 403 8.90 -4.64 -35.55
CA ALA A 403 7.74 -5.50 -35.73
C ALA A 403 7.29 -6.14 -34.40
N LEU A 404 8.22 -6.74 -33.66
CA LEU A 404 7.94 -7.42 -32.40
C LEU A 404 7.40 -6.44 -31.34
N THR A 405 7.94 -5.22 -31.29
CA THR A 405 7.48 -4.19 -30.35
C THR A 405 6.10 -3.66 -30.68
N GLY A 406 5.82 -3.36 -31.96
CA GLY A 406 4.47 -3.02 -32.43
C GLY A 406 3.46 -4.11 -32.12
N LEU A 407 3.81 -5.36 -32.37
CA LEU A 407 2.96 -6.53 -32.09
C LEU A 407 2.69 -6.69 -30.59
N VAL A 408 3.73 -6.76 -29.74
CA VAL A 408 3.57 -6.92 -28.29
C VAL A 408 2.75 -5.78 -27.69
N ARG A 409 2.93 -4.54 -28.18
CA ARG A 409 2.18 -3.36 -27.73
C ARG A 409 0.69 -3.50 -28.05
N CYS A 410 0.33 -3.89 -29.28
CA CYS A 410 -1.06 -4.17 -29.66
C CYS A 410 -1.67 -5.31 -28.84
N PHE A 411 -0.98 -6.44 -28.68
CA PHE A 411 -1.50 -7.61 -27.95
C PHE A 411 -1.74 -7.31 -26.47
N ARG A 412 -0.76 -6.71 -25.78
CA ARG A 412 -0.86 -6.44 -24.34
C ARG A 412 -1.93 -5.39 -24.03
N ARG A 413 -2.07 -4.37 -24.89
CA ARG A 413 -3.07 -3.31 -24.72
C ARG A 413 -4.48 -3.72 -25.15
N ALA A 414 -4.60 -4.73 -26.02
CA ALA A 414 -5.86 -5.40 -26.30
C ALA A 414 -6.33 -6.35 -25.17
N GLY A 415 -5.60 -6.45 -24.06
CA GLY A 415 -5.94 -7.31 -22.93
C GLY A 415 -5.71 -8.81 -23.18
N LEU A 416 -5.10 -9.17 -24.31
CA LEU A 416 -4.80 -10.56 -24.66
C LEU A 416 -3.65 -11.07 -23.78
N ARG A 417 -4.00 -11.70 -22.65
CA ARG A 417 -3.04 -12.38 -21.78
C ARG A 417 -2.64 -13.71 -22.40
N LEU A 418 -1.53 -13.73 -23.13
CA LEU A 418 -0.90 -14.98 -23.54
C LEU A 418 -0.33 -15.68 -22.30
N ASN A 419 -1.10 -16.63 -21.77
CA ASN A 419 -0.76 -17.38 -20.57
C ASN A 419 0.30 -18.46 -20.90
N PHE A 420 1.55 -18.03 -21.08
CA PHE A 420 2.66 -18.94 -21.35
C PHE A 420 3.12 -19.61 -20.06
N ARG A 421 2.59 -20.81 -19.78
CA ARG A 421 3.18 -21.71 -18.77
C ARG A 421 4.58 -22.12 -19.22
N GLY A 422 5.61 -21.63 -18.52
CA GLY A 422 7.02 -21.60 -18.94
C GLY A 422 7.65 -22.91 -19.43
N TRP A 423 7.11 -24.08 -19.08
CA TRP A 423 7.61 -25.37 -19.59
C TRP A 423 7.17 -25.66 -21.04
N ARG A 424 6.05 -25.11 -21.50
CA ARG A 424 5.58 -25.28 -22.88
C ARG A 424 6.39 -24.48 -23.91
N LEU A 425 7.18 -23.50 -23.46
CA LEU A 425 8.15 -22.80 -24.30
C LEU A 425 9.30 -23.70 -24.75
N ILE A 426 9.64 -24.71 -23.95
CA ILE A 426 10.69 -25.70 -24.30
C ILE A 426 10.27 -26.51 -25.53
N LEU A 427 8.98 -26.83 -25.66
CA LEU A 427 8.41 -27.51 -26.84
C LEU A 427 8.41 -26.63 -28.09
N LEU A 428 8.53 -25.32 -27.93
CA LEU A 428 8.58 -24.35 -29.01
C LEU A 428 10.01 -24.11 -29.51
N ILE A 429 11.04 -24.50 -28.74
CA ILE A 429 12.45 -24.41 -29.11
C ILE A 429 12.77 -25.09 -30.46
N PRO A 430 12.35 -26.34 -30.76
CA PRO A 430 12.61 -26.94 -32.06
C PRO A 430 11.91 -26.19 -33.20
N PHE A 431 10.73 -25.65 -32.96
CA PHE A 431 9.98 -24.86 -33.93
C PHE A 431 10.64 -23.50 -34.20
N LEU A 432 11.09 -22.81 -33.14
CA LEU A 432 11.88 -21.58 -33.20
C LEU A 432 13.23 -21.82 -33.90
N LYS A 433 13.89 -22.96 -33.67
CA LYS A 433 15.13 -23.33 -34.35
C LYS A 433 14.89 -23.61 -35.84
N GLY A 434 13.78 -24.27 -36.19
CA GLY A 434 13.35 -24.46 -37.57
C GLY A 434 13.01 -23.14 -38.26
N LEU A 435 12.31 -22.25 -37.57
CA LEU A 435 11.96 -20.91 -38.06
C LEU A 435 13.22 -20.02 -38.21
N ALA A 436 14.19 -20.14 -37.30
CA ALA A 436 15.49 -19.49 -37.40
C ALA A 436 16.33 -20.05 -38.56
N GLY A 437 16.23 -21.36 -38.83
CA GLY A 437 16.83 -21.98 -40.02
C GLY A 437 16.20 -21.48 -41.32
N LEU A 438 14.88 -21.39 -41.38
CA LEU A 438 14.16 -20.78 -42.51
C LEU A 438 14.47 -19.30 -42.66
N ALA A 439 14.58 -18.56 -41.56
CA ALA A 439 15.02 -17.17 -41.58
C ALA A 439 16.48 -17.05 -42.08
N ALA A 440 17.38 -17.95 -41.70
CA ALA A 440 18.76 -18.00 -42.21
C ALA A 440 18.81 -18.28 -43.73
N ILE A 441 17.92 -19.14 -44.23
CA ILE A 441 17.75 -19.40 -45.67
C ILE A 441 17.19 -18.16 -46.39
N ALA A 442 16.23 -17.45 -45.77
CA ALA A 442 15.66 -16.22 -46.31
C ALA A 442 16.66 -15.03 -46.25
N ILE A 443 17.52 -14.99 -45.22
CA ILE A 443 18.67 -14.07 -45.08
C ILE A 443 19.64 -14.25 -46.25
N ALA A 444 19.92 -15.51 -46.64
CA ALA A 444 20.78 -15.82 -47.77
C ALA A 444 20.17 -15.43 -49.14
N ALA A 445 18.84 -15.29 -49.22
CA ALA A 445 18.15 -14.97 -50.46
C ALA A 445 17.98 -13.46 -50.71
N SER A 446 17.66 -12.63 -49.69
CA SER A 446 17.41 -11.18 -49.83
C SER A 446 17.25 -10.44 -48.48
N GLY A 447 18.28 -10.40 -47.62
CA GLY A 447 18.18 -9.80 -46.27
C GLY A 447 17.61 -8.36 -46.20
N LYS A 448 17.90 -7.53 -47.22
CA LYS A 448 17.39 -6.14 -47.30
C LYS A 448 15.87 -6.02 -47.38
N ALA A 449 15.23 -6.83 -48.24
CA ALA A 449 13.79 -6.78 -48.47
C ALA A 449 13.00 -7.24 -47.23
N LEU A 450 13.50 -8.26 -46.53
CA LEU A 450 12.91 -8.77 -45.29
C LEU A 450 13.00 -7.76 -44.15
N GLY A 451 14.15 -7.10 -43.96
CA GLY A 451 14.32 -6.08 -42.93
C GLY A 451 13.36 -4.90 -43.12
N LEU A 452 13.21 -4.42 -44.36
CA LEU A 452 12.28 -3.35 -44.73
C LEU A 452 10.80 -3.77 -44.55
N GLY A 453 10.45 -4.99 -44.95
CA GLY A 453 9.09 -5.53 -44.74
C GLY A 453 8.72 -5.63 -43.26
N LEU A 454 9.66 -6.06 -42.41
CA LEU A 454 9.46 -6.11 -40.95
C LEU A 454 9.35 -4.71 -40.33
N ALA A 455 10.19 -3.76 -40.76
CA ALA A 455 10.07 -2.37 -40.35
C ALA A 455 8.71 -1.76 -40.74
N GLY A 456 8.23 -2.04 -41.96
CA GLY A 456 6.91 -1.63 -42.44
C GLY A 456 5.76 -2.20 -41.62
N THR A 457 5.79 -3.50 -41.29
CA THR A 457 4.76 -4.12 -40.42
C THR A 457 4.78 -3.54 -39.01
N GLY A 458 5.96 -3.27 -38.44
CA GLY A 458 6.09 -2.56 -37.16
C GLY A 458 5.48 -1.16 -37.18
N LEU A 459 5.74 -0.38 -38.24
CA LEU A 459 5.15 0.95 -38.44
C LEU A 459 3.63 0.91 -38.61
N LEU A 460 3.11 -0.06 -39.36
CA LEU A 460 1.66 -0.23 -39.54
C LEU A 460 0.99 -0.55 -38.20
N LEU A 461 1.51 -1.52 -37.44
CA LEU A 461 0.98 -1.87 -36.12
C LEU A 461 1.07 -0.69 -35.14
N TRP A 462 2.19 0.05 -35.16
CA TRP A 462 2.34 1.27 -34.38
C TRP A 462 1.33 2.34 -34.78
N SER A 463 1.09 2.55 -36.08
CA SER A 463 0.15 3.57 -36.57
C SER A 463 -1.29 3.27 -36.13
N VAL A 464 -1.70 2.00 -36.16
CA VAL A 464 -3.00 1.54 -35.68
C VAL A 464 -3.15 1.76 -34.17
N ASP A 465 -2.12 1.42 -33.39
CA ASP A 465 -2.12 1.65 -31.94
C ASP A 465 -2.13 3.14 -31.58
N ALA A 466 -1.31 3.95 -32.25
CA ALA A 466 -1.22 5.39 -32.06
C ALA A 466 -2.54 6.08 -32.41
N TRP A 467 -3.22 5.65 -33.49
CA TRP A 467 -4.54 6.15 -33.87
C TRP A 467 -5.60 5.86 -32.81
N ARG A 468 -5.62 4.62 -32.28
CA ARG A 468 -6.53 4.23 -31.18
C ARG A 468 -6.33 5.07 -29.92
N GLN A 469 -5.11 5.56 -29.69
CA GLN A 469 -4.72 6.32 -28.50
C GLN A 469 -4.55 7.82 -28.73
N ARG A 470 -5.10 8.36 -29.82
CA ARG A 470 -4.99 9.79 -30.13
C ARG A 470 -5.36 10.71 -28.96
N ALA A 471 -6.30 10.31 -28.10
CA ALA A 471 -6.75 11.10 -26.97
C ALA A 471 -5.70 11.27 -25.85
N SER A 472 -4.83 10.27 -25.60
CA SER A 472 -3.88 10.29 -24.47
C SER A 472 -2.58 11.04 -24.78
N TRP A 473 -2.17 11.15 -26.05
CA TRP A 473 -0.88 11.76 -26.42
C TRP A 473 -1.05 13.14 -27.09
N TRP A 474 -2.26 13.50 -27.55
CA TRP A 474 -2.58 14.84 -28.07
C TRP A 474 -2.26 15.97 -27.07
N PRO A 475 -2.52 15.83 -25.76
CA PRO A 475 -2.10 16.82 -24.76
C PRO A 475 -0.57 16.93 -24.62
N MET A 476 0.17 15.84 -24.86
CA MET A 476 1.64 15.84 -24.78
C MET A 476 2.29 16.50 -26.00
N LEU A 477 1.66 16.40 -27.18
CA LEU A 477 2.08 17.06 -28.43
C LEU A 477 1.69 18.53 -28.48
N ARG A 478 0.65 18.93 -27.74
CA ARG A 478 0.41 20.33 -27.39
C ARG A 478 1.44 20.78 -26.37
N VAL A 479 2.68 20.95 -26.82
CA VAL A 479 3.62 21.87 -26.18
C VAL A 479 2.84 23.12 -25.83
N ARG A 480 2.88 23.53 -24.55
CA ARG A 480 2.35 24.82 -24.09
C ARG A 480 2.91 25.90 -25.03
N LEU A 481 2.11 26.33 -25.99
CA LEU A 481 2.35 27.54 -26.76
C LEU A 481 2.37 28.67 -25.72
N PRO A 482 3.53 29.30 -25.42
CA PRO A 482 3.63 30.24 -24.31
C PRO A 482 2.89 31.57 -24.56
N TRP A 483 2.24 31.73 -25.71
CA TRP A 483 1.85 33.03 -26.23
C TRP A 483 0.39 33.43 -25.96
N ARG A 484 -0.39 32.65 -25.19
CA ARG A 484 -1.79 33.00 -24.85
C ARG A 484 -2.00 33.44 -23.39
N ALA A 485 -0.99 34.02 -22.74
CA ALA A 485 -1.12 34.60 -21.40
C ALA A 485 -0.99 36.14 -21.36
N SER A 486 -1.10 36.84 -22.49
CA SER A 486 -1.00 38.32 -22.52
C SER A 486 -1.98 38.94 -23.50
N ALA A 487 -3.27 38.74 -23.26
CA ALA A 487 -4.31 39.54 -23.89
C ALA A 487 -5.52 39.69 -22.95
N GLU A 488 -5.28 40.25 -21.76
CA GLU A 488 -6.25 41.19 -21.20
C GLU A 488 -5.81 42.60 -21.62
N PRO A 489 -6.51 43.26 -22.56
CA PRO A 489 -6.54 44.71 -22.58
C PRO A 489 -7.62 45.15 -21.59
N GLY A 490 -7.22 45.96 -20.61
CA GLY A 490 -8.12 46.44 -19.58
C GLY A 490 -9.37 47.13 -20.13
N ARG A 491 -10.48 46.94 -19.40
CA ARG A 491 -11.45 47.96 -19.05
C ARG A 491 -12.33 47.45 -17.92
#